data_AF-A0A1B5KUB9-F1
#
_entry.id   AF-A0A1B5KUB9-F1
#
_cell.length_a   1.000
_cell.length_b   1.000
_cell.length_c   1.000
_cell.angle_alpha   90.00
_cell.angle_beta   90.00
_cell.angle_gamma   90.00
#
_symmetry.space_group_name_H-M   'P 1'
#
loop_
_entity.id
_entity.type
_entity.pdbx_description
1 polymer ?
#
loop_
_entity_poly.entity_id
_entity_poly.type
_entity_poly.pdbx_seq_one_letter_code
_entity_poly.pdbx_strand_id
1 'polypeptide(L)'
;MTTKVFAATLGLNVLFLATGCLQLAFSLVAQSRMDSEPPDGRKALRNLLYQKLPLTAAVVNGALVLATFVFTLLGLVTPRKGALKMGAFLVILCGLFTLGLGAHLWIMTLRLRDAFFPTYLDLDPAVQSLIQQSVR
;
A
#
# COMPACT_ATOMS: atom_id res chain seq x y z
N MET A 1 16.65 -30.39 -14.66
CA MET A 1 16.76 -29.31 -15.66
C MET A 1 15.72 -28.25 -15.34
N THR A 2 16.14 -27.04 -14.98
CA THR A 2 15.22 -25.92 -14.77
C THR A 2 14.67 -25.47 -16.11
N THR A 3 13.40 -25.73 -16.38
CA THR A 3 12.75 -25.23 -17.59
C THR A 3 12.72 -23.70 -17.55
N LYS A 4 12.89 -23.02 -18.70
CA LYS A 4 12.81 -21.54 -18.79
C LYS A 4 11.54 -20.98 -18.12
N VAL A 5 10.44 -21.71 -18.22
CA VAL A 5 9.15 -21.39 -17.58
C VAL A 5 9.25 -21.38 -16.05
N PHE A 6 9.93 -22.37 -15.45
CA PHE A 6 10.12 -22.42 -14.00
C PHE A 6 10.94 -21.22 -13.51
N ALA A 7 12.07 -20.94 -14.18
CA ALA A 7 12.92 -19.81 -13.82
C ALA A 7 12.19 -18.47 -13.93
N ALA A 8 11.42 -18.26 -15.00
CA ALA A 8 10.60 -17.06 -15.18
C ALA A 8 9.52 -16.94 -14.10
N THR A 9 8.83 -18.03 -13.78
CA THR A 9 7.78 -18.03 -12.75
C THR A 9 8.36 -17.72 -11.38
N LEU A 10 9.50 -18.31 -11.03
CA LEU A 10 10.19 -18.03 -9.78
C LEU A 10 10.66 -16.56 -9.69
N GLY A 11 11.25 -16.03 -10.77
CA GLY A 11 11.69 -14.64 -10.84
C GLY A 11 10.53 -13.65 -10.68
N LEU A 12 9.42 -13.89 -11.36
CA LEU A 12 8.19 -13.10 -11.20
C LEU A 12 7.60 -13.22 -9.80
N ASN A 13 7.66 -14.41 -9.18
CA ASN A 13 7.17 -14.61 -7.82
C ASN A 13 8.00 -13.80 -6.80
N VAL A 14 9.33 -13.76 -6.97
CA VAL A 14 10.22 -12.93 -6.13
C VAL A 14 9.95 -11.44 -6.36
N LEU A 15 9.74 -11.02 -7.60
CA LEU A 15 9.38 -9.63 -7.91
C LEU A 15 8.04 -9.25 -7.27
N PHE A 16 7.05 -10.15 -7.32
CA PHE A 16 5.75 -9.97 -6.69
C PHE A 16 5.88 -9.87 -5.16
N LEU A 17 6.73 -10.69 -4.54
CA LEU A 17 7.04 -10.55 -3.11
C LEU A 17 7.64 -9.16 -2.79
N ALA A 18 8.58 -8.69 -3.62
CA ALA A 18 9.23 -7.40 -3.40
C ALA A 18 8.23 -6.24 -3.40
N THR A 19 7.23 -6.26 -4.29
CA THR A 19 6.18 -5.23 -4.30
C THR A 19 5.31 -5.29 -3.04
N GLY A 20 4.96 -6.49 -2.57
CA GLY A 20 4.24 -6.69 -1.30
C GLY A 20 5.01 -6.16 -0.09
N CYS A 21 6.31 -6.47 -0.01
CA CYS A 21 7.19 -5.96 1.05
C CYS A 21 7.30 -4.43 1.03
N LEU A 22 7.47 -3.83 -0.15
CA LEU A 22 7.50 -2.37 -0.31
C LEU A 22 6.19 -1.73 0.16
N GLN A 23 5.06 -2.30 -0.25
CA GLN A 23 3.73 -1.84 0.13
C GLN A 23 3.50 -1.92 1.64
N LEU A 24 3.89 -3.02 2.27
CA LEU A 24 3.83 -3.18 3.73
C LEU A 24 4.73 -2.17 4.44
N ALA A 25 5.98 -2.05 4.01
CA ALA A 25 6.95 -1.14 4.61
C ALA A 25 6.43 0.31 4.58
N PHE A 26 5.96 0.77 3.42
CA PHE A 26 5.36 2.10 3.30
C PHE A 26 4.15 2.26 4.22
N SER A 27 3.22 1.30 4.20
CA SER A 27 1.96 1.42 4.94
C SER A 27 2.16 1.42 6.45
N LEU A 28 3.09 0.59 6.96
CA LEU A 28 3.41 0.52 8.38
C LEU A 28 4.18 1.76 8.85
N VAL A 29 5.15 2.23 8.06
CA VAL A 29 5.91 3.46 8.38
C VAL A 29 5.00 4.69 8.33
N ALA A 30 4.08 4.78 7.37
CA ALA A 30 3.12 5.88 7.30
C ALA A 30 2.18 5.88 8.52
N GLN A 31 1.62 4.71 8.89
CA GLN A 31 0.77 4.57 10.09
C GLN A 31 1.52 4.94 11.37
N SER A 32 2.80 4.56 11.51
CA SER A 32 3.57 4.87 12.73
C SER A 32 3.93 6.36 12.85
N ARG A 33 3.72 7.16 11.80
CA ARG A 33 4.13 8.58 11.73
C ARG A 33 2.95 9.53 11.58
N MET A 34 1.75 9.05 11.23
CA MET A 34 0.61 9.90 10.89
C MET A 34 0.10 10.73 12.06
N ASP A 35 0.26 10.25 13.30
CA ASP A 35 -0.19 10.96 14.51
C ASP A 35 0.97 11.56 15.33
N SER A 36 2.18 11.61 14.74
CA SER A 36 3.31 12.28 15.38
C SER A 36 3.13 13.79 15.32
N GLU A 37 3.46 14.49 16.42
CA GLU A 37 3.45 15.96 16.45
C GLU A 37 4.40 16.52 15.38
N PRO A 38 3.89 17.33 14.42
CA PRO A 38 4.70 17.78 13.30
C PRO A 38 5.58 18.96 13.71
N PRO A 39 6.91 18.89 13.50
CA PRO A 39 7.81 19.99 13.86
C PRO A 39 7.79 21.15 12.83
N ASP A 40 7.16 20.95 11.68
CA ASP A 40 7.04 21.96 10.62
C ASP A 40 5.76 21.73 9.79
N GLY A 41 5.31 22.77 9.07
CA GLY A 41 4.08 22.72 8.27
C GLY A 41 4.10 21.69 7.14
N ARG A 42 5.28 21.38 6.58
CA ARG A 42 5.41 20.38 5.51
C ARG A 42 5.16 18.96 6.05
N LYS A 43 5.67 18.65 7.24
CA LYS A 43 5.39 17.39 7.94
C LYS A 43 3.96 17.35 8.47
N ALA A 44 3.38 18.48 8.88
CA ALA A 44 1.95 18.55 9.23
C ALA A 44 1.08 18.15 8.03
N LEU A 45 1.36 18.70 6.84
CA LEU A 45 0.66 18.35 5.60
C LEU A 45 0.86 16.88 5.20
N ARG A 46 2.08 16.34 5.37
CA ARG A 46 2.37 14.93 5.13
C ARG A 46 1.58 14.02 6.07
N ASN A 47 1.52 14.34 7.35
CA ASN A 47 0.80 13.56 8.34
C ASN A 47 -0.71 13.56 8.03
N LEU A 48 -1.28 14.71 7.67
CA LEU A 48 -2.64 14.84 7.15
C LEU A 48 -2.89 13.95 5.92
N LEU A 49 -1.94 13.92 4.98
CA LEU A 49 -2.05 13.05 3.80
C LEU A 49 -2.08 11.58 4.24
N TYR A 50 -1.18 11.15 5.14
CA TYR A 50 -1.14 9.78 5.64
C TYR A 50 -2.44 9.36 6.33
N GLN A 51 -3.08 10.24 7.10
CA GLN A 51 -4.36 9.97 7.75
C GLN A 51 -5.51 9.73 6.76
N LYS A 52 -5.43 10.29 5.54
CA LYS A 52 -6.44 10.07 4.50
C LYS A 52 -6.16 8.86 3.63
N LEU A 53 -4.91 8.38 3.57
CA LEU A 53 -4.57 7.20 2.76
C LEU A 53 -5.23 5.94 3.34
N PRO A 54 -5.69 5.00 2.48
CA PRO A 54 -6.27 3.73 2.92
C PRO A 54 -5.18 2.73 3.39
N LEU A 55 -4.37 3.13 4.38
CA LEU A 55 -3.17 2.41 4.81
C LEU A 55 -3.49 1.01 5.36
N THR A 56 -4.59 0.85 6.11
CA THR A 56 -5.02 -0.46 6.62
C THR A 56 -5.36 -1.42 5.49
N ALA A 57 -6.11 -0.96 4.48
CA ALA A 57 -6.41 -1.76 3.30
C ALA A 57 -5.12 -2.09 2.52
N ALA A 58 -4.19 -1.14 2.41
CA ALA A 58 -2.88 -1.40 1.82
C ALA A 58 -2.07 -2.45 2.59
N VAL A 59 -2.14 -2.51 3.93
CA VAL A 59 -1.53 -3.58 4.74
C VAL A 59 -2.15 -4.94 4.42
N VAL A 60 -3.49 -5.02 4.34
CA VAL A 60 -4.19 -6.27 4.01
C VAL A 60 -3.76 -6.80 2.65
N ASN A 61 -3.69 -5.95 1.62
CA ASN A 61 -3.21 -6.35 0.30
C ASN A 61 -1.75 -6.83 0.33
N GLY A 62 -0.88 -6.13 1.05
CA GLY A 62 0.50 -6.54 1.24
C GLY A 62 0.61 -7.94 1.88
N ALA A 63 -0.18 -8.22 2.91
CA ALA A 63 -0.24 -9.55 3.53
C ALA A 63 -0.74 -10.63 2.55
N LEU A 64 -1.72 -10.31 1.70
CA LEU A 64 -2.18 -11.22 0.65
C LEU A 64 -1.09 -11.51 -0.38
N VAL A 65 -0.27 -10.51 -0.75
CA VAL A 65 0.88 -10.71 -1.65
C VAL A 65 1.90 -11.67 -1.04
N LEU A 66 2.21 -11.53 0.25
CA LEU A 66 3.10 -12.45 0.97
C LEU A 66 2.53 -13.87 1.01
N ALA A 67 1.24 -14.02 1.34
CA ALA A 67 0.57 -15.32 1.31
C ALA A 67 0.60 -15.95 -0.09
N THR A 68 0.34 -15.15 -1.12
CA THR A 68 0.41 -15.58 -2.52
C THR A 68 1.79 -16.13 -2.84
N PHE A 69 2.86 -15.40 -2.49
CA PHE A 69 4.25 -15.83 -2.68
C PHE A 69 4.53 -17.20 -2.05
N VAL A 70 4.04 -17.42 -0.82
CA VAL A 70 4.22 -18.70 -0.12
C VAL A 70 3.49 -19.82 -0.85
N PHE A 71 2.23 -19.62 -1.25
CA PHE A 71 1.44 -20.65 -1.95
C PHE A 71 1.98 -20.97 -3.34
N THR A 72 2.40 -19.96 -4.10
CA THR A 72 3.03 -20.15 -5.41
C THR A 72 4.37 -20.85 -5.28
N LEU A 73 5.20 -20.49 -4.29
CA LEU A 73 6.47 -21.17 -4.03
C LEU A 73 6.25 -22.64 -3.64
N LEU A 74 5.33 -22.91 -2.71
CA LEU A 74 4.96 -24.27 -2.31
C LEU A 74 4.44 -25.09 -3.51
N GLY A 75 3.63 -24.48 -4.37
CA GLY A 75 3.13 -25.11 -5.60
C GLY A 75 4.20 -25.37 -6.66
N LEU A 76 5.29 -24.60 -6.67
CA LEU A 76 6.43 -24.81 -7.56
C LEU A 76 7.38 -25.91 -7.07
N VAL A 77 7.59 -26.02 -5.74
CA VAL A 77 8.54 -26.98 -5.16
C VAL A 77 7.90 -28.33 -4.80
N THR A 78 6.58 -28.37 -4.64
CA THR A 78 5.84 -29.58 -4.25
C THR A 78 5.02 -30.12 -5.43
N PRO A 79 4.88 -31.45 -5.62
CA PRO A 79 4.00 -32.02 -6.66
C PRO A 79 2.49 -31.77 -6.42
N ARG A 80 2.12 -30.94 -5.44
CA ARG A 80 0.73 -30.69 -5.03
C ARG A 80 0.12 -29.56 -5.86
N LYS A 81 -0.63 -29.91 -6.91
CA LYS A 81 -1.35 -28.96 -7.79
C LYS A 81 -2.30 -28.01 -7.04
N GLY A 82 -2.77 -28.38 -5.85
CA GLY A 82 -3.67 -27.56 -5.03
C GLY A 82 -3.05 -26.24 -4.58
N ALA A 83 -1.77 -26.23 -4.21
CA ALA A 83 -1.09 -25.00 -3.76
C ALA A 83 -0.94 -23.99 -4.91
N LEU A 84 -0.65 -24.48 -6.13
CA LEU A 84 -0.56 -23.63 -7.31
C LEU A 84 -1.91 -23.02 -7.71
N LYS A 85 -3.01 -23.80 -7.60
CA LYS A 85 -4.38 -23.28 -7.82
C LYS A 85 -4.74 -22.20 -6.78
N MET A 86 -4.41 -22.42 -5.52
CA MET A 86 -4.62 -21.43 -4.46
C MET A 86 -3.82 -20.16 -4.72
N GLY A 87 -2.54 -20.31 -5.09
CA GLY A 87 -1.68 -19.19 -5.49
C GLY A 87 -2.29 -18.38 -6.64
N ALA A 88 -2.80 -19.06 -7.68
CA ALA A 88 -3.47 -18.39 -8.80
C ALA A 88 -4.72 -17.60 -8.37
N PHE A 89 -5.56 -18.17 -7.49
CA PHE A 89 -6.73 -17.46 -6.95
C PHE A 89 -6.32 -16.23 -6.12
N LEU A 90 -5.29 -16.37 -5.29
CA LEU A 90 -4.76 -15.28 -4.48
C LEU A 90 -4.17 -14.14 -5.34
N VAL A 91 -3.48 -14.46 -6.44
CA VAL A 91 -3.01 -13.43 -7.41
C VAL A 91 -4.18 -12.61 -7.95
N ILE A 92 -5.29 -13.26 -8.32
CA ILE A 92 -6.49 -12.56 -8.82
C ILE A 92 -7.05 -11.64 -7.72
N LEU A 93 -7.14 -12.14 -6.48
CA LEU A 93 -7.60 -11.36 -5.35
C LEU A 93 -6.70 -10.14 -5.07
N CYS A 94 -5.37 -10.31 -5.09
CA CYS A 94 -4.41 -9.20 -4.99
C CYS A 94 -4.61 -8.19 -6.12
N GLY A 95 -4.89 -8.65 -7.34
CA GLY A 95 -5.16 -7.79 -8.49
C GLY A 95 -6.41 -6.93 -8.29
N LEU A 96 -7.51 -7.53 -7.85
CA LEU A 96 -8.76 -6.81 -7.54
C LEU A 96 -8.56 -5.78 -6.43
N PHE A 97 -7.85 -6.16 -5.37
CA PHE A 97 -7.60 -5.30 -4.23
C PHE A 97 -6.70 -4.11 -4.61
N THR A 98 -5.63 -4.38 -5.37
CA THR A 98 -4.72 -3.36 -5.89
C THR A 98 -5.45 -2.39 -6.83
N LEU A 99 -6.33 -2.90 -7.69
CA LEU A 99 -7.18 -2.06 -8.55
C LEU A 99 -8.11 -1.16 -7.72
N GLY A 100 -8.77 -1.72 -6.69
CA GLY A 100 -9.63 -0.96 -5.79
C GLY A 100 -8.88 0.15 -5.03
N LEU A 101 -7.70 -0.16 -4.50
CA LEU A 101 -6.82 0.83 -3.86
C LEU A 101 -6.41 1.93 -4.86
N GLY A 102 -6.00 1.55 -6.08
CA GLY A 102 -5.62 2.50 -7.12
C GLY A 102 -6.77 3.43 -7.51
N ALA A 103 -7.98 2.89 -7.71
CA ALA A 103 -9.17 3.68 -8.00
C ALA A 103 -9.53 4.65 -6.85
N HIS A 104 -9.41 4.20 -5.60
CA HIS A 104 -9.66 5.05 -4.44
C HIS A 104 -8.64 6.20 -4.34
N LEU A 105 -7.35 5.90 -4.49
CA LEU A 105 -6.28 6.92 -4.49
C LEU A 105 -6.45 7.92 -5.64
N TRP A 106 -6.87 7.44 -6.80
CA TRP A 106 -7.16 8.28 -7.96
C TRP A 106 -8.29 9.27 -7.67
N ILE A 107 -9.42 8.78 -7.16
CA ILE A 107 -10.58 9.63 -6.80
C ILE A 107 -10.20 10.65 -5.73
N MET A 108 -9.46 10.23 -4.70
CA MET A 108 -8.94 11.13 -3.67
C MET A 108 -8.07 12.24 -4.27
N THR A 109 -7.20 11.89 -5.22
CA THR A 109 -6.34 12.87 -5.89
C THR A 109 -7.16 13.88 -6.69
N LEU A 110 -8.19 13.42 -7.42
CA LEU A 110 -9.09 14.29 -8.17
C LEU A 110 -9.88 15.25 -7.28
N ARG A 111 -10.25 14.80 -6.07
CA ARG A 111 -11.04 15.59 -5.11
C ARG A 111 -10.18 16.31 -4.06
N LEU A 112 -8.86 16.30 -4.22
CA LEU A 112 -7.95 16.81 -3.20
C LEU A 112 -8.22 18.27 -2.88
N ARG A 113 -8.45 19.11 -3.90
CA ARG A 113 -8.73 20.54 -3.72
C ARG A 113 -10.01 20.78 -2.92
N ASP A 114 -11.08 20.06 -3.27
CA ASP A 114 -12.40 20.23 -2.65
C ASP A 114 -12.41 19.69 -1.21
N ALA A 115 -11.67 18.60 -0.96
CA ALA A 115 -11.55 17.99 0.36
C ALA A 115 -10.57 18.73 1.29
N PHE A 116 -9.63 19.51 0.74
CA PHE A 116 -8.58 20.16 1.53
C PHE A 116 -9.14 21.21 2.48
N PHE A 117 -9.94 22.16 1.97
CA PHE A 117 -10.44 23.27 2.79
C PHE A 117 -11.24 22.84 4.03
N PRO A 118 -12.24 21.94 3.94
CA PRO A 118 -12.94 21.46 5.13
C PRO A 118 -12.02 20.69 6.08
N THR A 119 -11.09 19.89 5.54
CA THR A 119 -10.10 19.18 6.38
C THR A 119 -9.17 20.16 7.10
N TYR A 120 -8.80 21.26 6.45
CA TYR A 120 -7.94 22.28 7.03
C TYR A 120 -8.61 23.03 8.18
N LEU A 121 -9.90 23.36 8.05
CA LEU A 121 -10.65 24.05 9.10
C LEU A 121 -10.86 23.21 10.37
N ASP A 122 -10.87 21.88 10.23
CA ASP A 122 -11.05 20.93 11.34
C ASP A 122 -9.75 20.67 12.13
N LEU A 123 -8.61 21.18 11.65
CA LEU A 123 -7.32 21.05 12.34
C LEU A 123 -7.23 21.95 13.57
N ASP A 124 -6.40 21.54 14.54
CA ASP A 124 -6.01 22.39 15.65
C ASP A 124 -5.35 23.71 15.15
N PRO A 125 -5.66 24.87 15.76
CA PRO A 125 -5.10 26.15 15.36
C PRO A 125 -3.56 26.19 15.31
N ALA A 126 -2.86 25.45 16.17
CA ALA A 126 -1.41 25.37 16.13
C ALA A 126 -0.91 24.68 14.84
N VAL A 127 -1.57 23.59 14.44
CA VAL A 127 -1.26 22.85 13.20
C VAL A 127 -1.60 23.69 11.97
N GLN A 128 -2.73 24.42 11.99
CA GLN A 128 -3.09 25.36 10.94
C GLN A 128 -2.02 26.45 10.76
N SER A 129 -1.56 27.06 11.85
CA SER A 129 -0.50 28.06 11.83
C SER A 129 0.80 27.51 11.23
N LEU A 130 1.21 26.29 11.59
CA LEU A 130 2.39 25.64 11.01
C LEU A 130 2.28 25.49 9.49
N ILE A 131 1.11 25.08 8.99
CA ILE A 131 0.85 24.94 7.55
C ILE A 131 0.93 26.31 6.86
N GLN A 132 0.28 27.34 7.40
CA GLN A 132 0.32 28.70 6.84
C GLN A 132 1.73 29.27 6.75
N GLN A 133 2.55 29.07 7.79
CA GLN A 133 3.94 29.50 7.81
C GLN A 133 4.80 28.82 6.74
N SER A 134 4.41 27.63 6.27
CA SER A 134 5.15 26.87 5.26
C SER A 134 4.83 27.23 3.81
N VAL A 135 3.73 27.97 3.58
CA VAL A 135 3.25 28.37 2.24
C VAL A 135 3.45 29.87 1.99
N ARG A 136 3.84 30.62 3.02
CA ARG A 136 4.25 32.03 2.92
C ARG A 136 5.64 32.16 2.30
#